data_AF-F8ABV6-F1
#
_entry.id   AF-F8ABV6-F1
#
_cell.length_a   1.000
_cell.length_b   1.000
_cell.length_c   1.000
_cell.angle_alpha   90.00
_cell.angle_beta   90.00
_cell.angle_gamma   90.00
#
_symmetry.space_group_name_H-M   'P 1'
#
loop_
_entity.id
_entity.type
_entity.pdbx_description
1 polymer ?
#
loop_
_entity_poly.entity_id
_entity_poly.type
_entity_poly.pdbx_seq_one_letter_code
_entity_poly.pdbx_strand_id
1 'polypeptide(L)'
;MKNFFLFIIIFILCLSVGNANSKIVILPFEDLSKDINGINFEIPTLIAQSLADNNITVITPKEVLPFLAENRIRWVGWLDRITAIKLARKYQASLIMVGTVTENNKNTSSSSLGITVQLIRPKDYSIVWAKTIVSSSKEEVSFLALKKVDYHIIKYEVIHNLIASLPIRVKKSIYEPPEVQISEAFISPRRIKGNEKVTCAVRLDISGPPPKEVYFFYQDRKIKAQRKDSLYIASWKAPKKEGRYFINMELYWPDLGLKKKIFLSDFRVDNTPPTLGLKLSKGKNINGKLAFNKYIYCIPKLKHPEPIARWLFEVIDKKSKKILFKEDRPGQLPKKFVWRGKDRQGYLLPSGLYVIRLKVWDLAGNIAQAQTEVLFVRNPPQINLLAEKRSDDKILLKLNFSKHLLPIDYIRLEIWDDEGNLLKEVNINGEDLEKKKNILFQVKKSKSIFYSLEARDIIGNKKIIKNFPLSTVLIQAKKENKKKEKENIWIEDF
;
A
#
# COMPACT_ATOMS: atom_id res chain seq x y z
N MET A 1 20.86 85.94 -14.04
CA MET A 1 20.08 85.34 -15.15
C MET A 1 20.51 83.92 -15.54
N LYS A 2 21.79 83.51 -15.40
CA LYS A 2 22.22 82.11 -15.71
C LYS A 2 21.64 81.02 -14.77
N ASN A 3 21.41 81.33 -13.50
CA ASN A 3 20.91 80.34 -12.52
C ASN A 3 19.40 80.05 -12.65
N PHE A 4 18.63 80.94 -13.29
CA PHE A 4 17.19 80.73 -13.51
C PHE A 4 16.94 79.78 -14.69
N PHE A 5 17.79 79.84 -15.72
CA PHE A 5 17.73 78.92 -16.87
C PHE A 5 18.15 77.50 -16.49
N LEU A 6 19.12 77.34 -15.58
CA LEU A 6 19.55 76.02 -15.08
C LEU A 6 18.45 75.34 -14.24
N PHE A 7 17.70 76.11 -13.46
CA PHE A 7 16.57 75.59 -12.67
C PHE A 7 15.38 75.21 -13.55
N ILE A 8 15.10 75.95 -14.63
CA ILE A 8 14.05 75.61 -15.59
C ILE A 8 14.41 74.35 -16.38
N ILE A 9 15.68 74.16 -16.76
CA ILE A 9 16.14 72.93 -17.43
C ILE A 9 16.08 71.72 -16.48
N ILE A 10 16.46 71.86 -15.20
CA ILE A 10 16.35 70.79 -14.19
C ILE A 10 14.88 70.50 -13.83
N PHE A 11 14.01 71.51 -13.82
CA PHE A 11 12.57 71.32 -13.57
C PHE A 11 11.85 70.69 -14.77
N ILE A 12 12.28 70.98 -16.00
CA ILE A 12 11.79 70.32 -17.22
C ILE A 12 12.37 68.89 -17.37
N LEU A 13 13.58 68.62 -16.88
CA LEU A 13 14.13 67.26 -16.76
C LEU A 13 13.48 66.45 -15.62
N CYS A 14 12.94 67.09 -14.58
CA CYS A 14 12.15 66.43 -13.53
C CYS A 14 10.65 66.30 -13.88
N LEU A 15 10.13 67.09 -14.82
CA LEU A 15 8.76 66.94 -15.36
C LEU A 15 8.70 66.01 -16.57
N SER A 16 9.84 65.46 -17.01
CA SER A 16 9.94 64.36 -17.98
C SER A 16 10.34 63.04 -17.31
N VAL A 17 9.88 62.78 -16.09
CA VAL A 17 9.63 61.41 -15.64
C VAL A 17 8.42 60.90 -16.44
N GLY A 18 8.67 60.64 -17.72
CA GLY A 18 7.70 60.09 -18.64
C GLY A 18 7.08 58.84 -18.03
N ASN A 19 5.77 58.70 -18.23
CA ASN A 19 5.01 57.48 -17.98
C ASN A 19 5.92 56.26 -18.22
N ALA A 20 6.34 55.61 -17.13
CA ALA A 20 7.14 54.41 -17.24
C ALA A 20 6.25 53.34 -17.88
N ASN A 21 6.39 53.14 -19.19
CA ASN A 21 5.58 52.24 -20.02
C ASN A 21 5.39 50.87 -19.34
N SER A 22 4.27 50.72 -18.63
CA SER A 22 3.90 49.47 -17.98
C SER A 22 3.40 48.51 -19.05
N LYS A 23 4.21 47.50 -19.37
CA LYS A 23 3.84 46.51 -20.37
C LYS A 23 2.79 45.54 -19.81
N ILE A 24 1.65 45.39 -20.48
CA ILE A 24 0.58 44.46 -20.11
C ILE A 24 0.58 43.28 -21.08
N VAL A 25 0.62 42.06 -20.58
CA VAL A 25 0.42 40.85 -21.40
C VAL A 25 -1.05 40.49 -21.38
N ILE A 26 -1.67 40.39 -22.55
CA ILE A 26 -3.09 40.04 -22.67
C ILE A 26 -3.19 38.61 -23.18
N LEU A 27 -3.80 37.73 -22.37
CA LEU A 27 -4.05 36.36 -22.76
C LEU A 27 -5.29 36.26 -23.65
N PRO A 28 -5.40 35.22 -24.50
CA PRO A 28 -6.68 34.83 -25.09
C PRO A 28 -7.72 34.63 -23.98
N PHE A 29 -8.96 35.01 -24.22
CA PHE A 29 -10.01 34.87 -23.20
C PHE A 29 -10.66 33.50 -23.32
N GLU A 30 -11.06 32.93 -22.18
CA GLU A 30 -11.93 31.76 -22.16
C GLU A 30 -13.32 32.15 -22.65
N ASP A 31 -13.98 31.31 -23.45
CA ASP A 31 -15.27 31.60 -24.08
C ASP A 31 -16.34 30.61 -23.63
N LEU A 32 -16.87 30.86 -22.42
CA LEU A 32 -17.93 30.04 -21.84
C LEU A 32 -19.27 30.14 -22.59
N SER A 33 -19.41 31.13 -23.48
CA SER A 33 -20.62 31.30 -24.29
C SER A 33 -20.76 30.27 -25.41
N LYS A 34 -19.63 29.64 -25.83
CA LYS A 34 -19.60 28.66 -26.92
C LYS A 34 -19.48 27.22 -26.43
N ASP A 35 -18.50 26.98 -25.56
CA ASP A 35 -18.19 25.66 -25.01
C ASP A 35 -17.36 25.81 -23.73
N ILE A 36 -17.30 24.76 -22.92
CA ILE A 36 -16.50 24.67 -21.70
C ILE A 36 -15.00 24.89 -21.97
N ASN A 37 -14.51 24.61 -23.19
CA ASN A 37 -13.13 24.89 -23.60
C ASN A 37 -13.03 25.97 -24.70
N GLY A 38 -14.05 26.82 -24.85
CA GLY A 38 -14.04 27.88 -25.85
C GLY A 38 -12.87 28.84 -25.63
N ILE A 39 -12.24 29.29 -26.72
CA ILE A 39 -11.19 30.32 -26.67
C ILE A 39 -11.58 31.46 -27.60
N ASN A 40 -11.58 32.68 -27.06
CA ASN A 40 -11.87 33.91 -27.80
C ASN A 40 -10.58 34.71 -28.04
N PHE A 41 -10.29 34.97 -29.31
CA PHE A 41 -9.20 35.88 -29.71
C PHE A 41 -9.71 37.26 -30.12
N GLU A 42 -10.99 37.38 -30.52
CA GLU A 42 -11.56 38.61 -31.08
C GLU A 42 -11.57 39.73 -30.03
N ILE A 43 -12.23 39.50 -28.90
CA ILE A 43 -12.40 40.48 -27.82
C ILE A 43 -11.06 40.92 -27.21
N PRO A 44 -10.16 40.03 -26.76
CA PRO A 44 -8.89 40.46 -26.18
C PRO A 44 -7.97 41.15 -27.19
N THR A 45 -8.09 40.86 -28.50
CA THR A 45 -7.35 41.61 -29.53
C THR A 45 -7.86 43.04 -29.67
N LEU A 46 -9.18 43.24 -29.62
CA LEU A 46 -9.78 44.59 -29.64
C LEU A 46 -9.40 45.39 -28.38
N ILE A 47 -9.41 44.74 -27.22
CA ILE A 47 -8.93 45.36 -25.97
C ILE A 47 -7.44 45.74 -26.11
N ALA A 48 -6.61 44.86 -26.67
CA ALA A 48 -5.19 45.16 -26.91
C ALA A 48 -5.00 46.37 -27.84
N GLN A 49 -5.77 46.45 -28.92
CA GLN A 49 -5.74 47.59 -29.85
C GLN A 49 -6.12 48.89 -29.15
N SER A 50 -7.25 48.90 -28.45
CA SER A 50 -7.72 50.11 -27.78
C SER A 50 -6.80 50.54 -26.62
N LEU A 51 -6.11 49.62 -25.96
CA LEU A 51 -5.05 49.94 -25.00
C LEU A 51 -3.80 50.53 -25.67
N ALA A 52 -3.41 50.01 -26.84
CA ALA A 52 -2.30 50.55 -27.62
C ALA A 52 -2.62 51.98 -28.09
N ASP A 53 -3.84 52.26 -28.51
CA ASP A 53 -4.32 53.59 -28.88
C ASP A 53 -4.25 54.59 -27.71
N ASN A 54 -4.37 54.10 -26.46
CA ASN A 54 -4.21 54.88 -25.23
C ASN A 54 -2.76 54.95 -24.72
N ASN A 55 -1.76 54.71 -25.59
CA ASN A 55 -0.32 54.73 -25.28
C ASN A 55 0.14 53.69 -24.23
N ILE A 56 -0.61 52.60 -24.02
CA ILE A 56 -0.21 51.51 -23.13
C ILE A 56 0.50 50.44 -23.96
N THR A 57 1.73 50.09 -23.58
CA THR A 57 2.46 48.99 -24.26
C THR A 57 1.80 47.65 -23.93
N VAL A 58 1.34 46.93 -24.94
CA VAL A 58 0.70 45.62 -24.78
C VAL A 58 1.43 44.52 -25.54
N ILE A 59 1.35 43.30 -25.03
CA ILE A 59 1.66 42.07 -25.78
C ILE A 59 0.33 41.42 -26.14
N THR A 60 0.13 41.20 -27.43
CA THR A 60 -1.15 40.75 -27.98
C THR A 60 -1.39 39.26 -27.70
N PRO A 61 -2.65 38.81 -27.69
CA PRO A 61 -2.97 37.39 -27.50
C PRO A 61 -2.24 36.45 -28.47
N LYS A 62 -2.00 36.91 -29.72
CA LYS A 62 -1.29 36.12 -30.74
C LYS A 62 0.21 35.95 -30.41
N GLU A 63 0.85 36.98 -29.87
CA GLU A 63 2.28 36.94 -29.51
C GLU A 63 2.56 36.05 -28.30
N VAL A 64 1.55 35.79 -27.47
CA VAL A 64 1.66 34.92 -26.28
C VAL A 64 1.52 33.44 -26.64
N LEU A 65 0.93 33.09 -27.78
CA LEU A 65 0.67 31.70 -28.20
C LEU A 65 1.89 30.78 -28.13
N PRO A 66 3.10 31.17 -28.61
CA PRO A 66 4.27 30.31 -28.51
C PRO A 66 4.61 29.95 -27.07
N PHE A 67 4.48 30.90 -26.13
CA PHE A 67 4.70 30.63 -24.71
C PHE A 67 3.67 29.66 -24.13
N LEU A 68 2.39 29.81 -24.50
CA LEU A 68 1.34 28.89 -24.05
C LEU A 68 1.59 27.47 -24.54
N ALA A 69 1.97 27.32 -25.81
CA ALA A 69 2.30 26.03 -26.41
C ALA A 69 3.53 25.38 -25.76
N GLU A 70 4.62 26.13 -25.60
CA GLU A 70 5.87 25.68 -24.93
C GLU A 70 5.61 25.17 -23.51
N ASN A 71 4.72 25.83 -22.76
CA ASN A 71 4.39 25.45 -21.38
C ASN A 71 3.16 24.53 -21.28
N ARG A 72 2.64 24.04 -22.41
CA ARG A 72 1.47 23.12 -22.50
C ARG A 72 0.21 23.67 -21.83
N ILE A 73 0.01 24.98 -21.87
CA ILE A 73 -1.14 25.65 -21.28
C ILE A 73 -2.29 25.60 -22.29
N ARG A 74 -3.40 24.97 -21.88
CA ARG A 74 -4.60 24.81 -22.71
C ARG A 74 -5.81 25.58 -22.20
N TRP A 75 -5.84 25.88 -20.91
CA TRP A 75 -6.88 26.69 -20.28
C TRP A 75 -6.34 28.09 -20.01
N VAL A 76 -7.02 29.10 -20.56
CA VAL A 76 -6.56 30.50 -20.57
C VAL A 76 -7.35 31.41 -19.60
N GLY A 77 -8.45 30.93 -19.02
CA GLY A 77 -9.23 31.63 -18.01
C GLY A 77 -8.58 31.65 -16.62
N TRP A 78 -7.52 30.86 -16.42
CA TRP A 78 -6.77 30.81 -15.16
C TRP A 78 -5.28 30.58 -15.45
N LEU A 79 -4.41 31.17 -14.62
CA LEU A 79 -2.96 31.12 -14.81
C LEU A 79 -2.26 30.92 -13.48
N ASP A 80 -1.59 29.79 -13.25
CA ASP A 80 -0.89 29.55 -11.98
C ASP A 80 0.23 30.57 -11.70
N ARG A 81 0.61 30.72 -10.42
CA ARG A 81 1.61 31.71 -9.98
C ARG A 81 2.97 31.54 -10.65
N ILE A 82 3.45 30.32 -10.86
CA ILE A 82 4.76 30.08 -11.47
C ILE A 82 4.72 30.50 -12.93
N THR A 83 3.68 30.10 -13.64
CA THR A 83 3.50 30.42 -15.05
C THR A 83 3.28 31.91 -15.24
N ALA A 84 2.54 32.57 -14.37
CA ALA A 84 2.40 34.03 -14.36
C ALA A 84 3.76 34.73 -14.26
N ILE A 85 4.63 34.30 -13.34
CA ILE A 85 5.98 34.85 -13.20
C ILE A 85 6.84 34.55 -14.43
N LYS A 86 6.79 33.32 -14.99
CA LYS A 86 7.51 32.94 -16.21
C LYS A 86 7.08 33.79 -17.41
N LEU A 87 5.77 33.95 -17.60
CA LEU A 87 5.18 34.73 -18.69
C LEU A 87 5.62 36.19 -18.59
N ALA A 88 5.46 36.76 -17.39
CA ALA A 88 5.90 38.10 -17.11
C ALA A 88 7.40 38.24 -17.46
N ARG A 89 8.27 37.35 -16.94
CA ARG A 89 9.72 37.41 -17.18
C ARG A 89 10.10 37.34 -18.66
N LYS A 90 9.47 36.44 -19.44
CA LYS A 90 9.72 36.30 -20.88
C LYS A 90 9.42 37.59 -21.64
N TYR A 91 8.32 38.26 -21.30
CA TYR A 91 7.86 39.45 -22.01
C TYR A 91 8.18 40.78 -21.30
N GLN A 92 8.85 40.73 -20.15
CA GLN A 92 9.13 41.87 -19.26
C GLN A 92 7.86 42.66 -18.88
N ALA A 93 6.76 41.95 -18.63
CA ALA A 93 5.45 42.54 -18.34
C ALA A 93 5.30 42.95 -16.87
N SER A 94 4.54 44.02 -16.60
CA SER A 94 4.20 44.43 -15.23
C SER A 94 2.87 43.86 -14.76
N LEU A 95 1.94 43.59 -15.68
CA LEU A 95 0.64 43.00 -15.42
C LEU A 95 0.31 41.94 -16.47
N ILE A 96 -0.54 41.00 -16.08
CA ILE A 96 -1.13 40.00 -16.96
C ILE A 96 -2.64 40.17 -16.91
N MET A 97 -3.26 40.28 -18.07
CA MET A 97 -4.70 40.33 -18.23
C MET A 97 -5.20 38.93 -18.59
N VAL A 98 -6.08 38.41 -17.73
CA VAL A 98 -6.89 37.20 -17.99
C VAL A 98 -8.34 37.61 -18.06
N GLY A 99 -9.13 36.89 -18.86
CA GLY A 99 -10.54 37.19 -18.97
C GLY A 99 -11.35 36.01 -19.49
N THR A 100 -12.65 36.13 -19.26
CA THR A 100 -13.66 35.15 -19.65
C THR A 100 -14.80 35.90 -20.32
N VAL A 101 -15.17 35.45 -21.51
CA VAL A 101 -16.39 35.84 -22.20
C VAL A 101 -17.51 34.97 -21.63
N THR A 102 -18.38 35.57 -20.84
CA THR A 102 -19.49 34.89 -20.17
C THR A 102 -20.70 34.76 -21.09
N GLU A 103 -20.92 35.74 -21.95
CA GLU A 103 -22.02 35.76 -22.91
C GLU A 103 -21.57 36.44 -24.21
N ASN A 104 -21.92 35.86 -25.36
CA ASN A 104 -21.59 36.41 -26.68
C ASN A 104 -22.67 36.05 -27.70
N ASN A 105 -23.82 36.72 -27.57
CA ASN A 105 -24.93 36.52 -28.50
C ASN A 105 -24.85 37.55 -29.63
N LYS A 106 -24.63 37.07 -30.86
CA LYS A 106 -24.56 37.90 -32.08
C LYS A 106 -25.91 38.02 -32.80
N ASN A 107 -27.01 37.55 -32.21
CA ASN A 107 -28.31 37.54 -32.86
C ASN A 107 -28.89 38.96 -32.97
N THR A 108 -29.38 39.34 -34.16
CA THR A 108 -29.87 40.68 -34.49
C THR A 108 -31.09 41.12 -33.67
N SER A 109 -31.79 40.18 -33.03
CA SER A 109 -32.98 40.44 -32.22
C SER A 109 -32.73 40.52 -30.71
N SER A 110 -31.58 40.01 -30.24
CA SER A 110 -31.22 39.98 -28.82
C SER A 110 -29.70 39.85 -28.65
N SER A 111 -28.96 40.80 -29.20
CA SER A 111 -27.51 40.84 -29.08
C SER A 111 -27.11 41.15 -27.64
N SER A 112 -26.11 40.43 -27.12
CA SER A 112 -25.58 40.61 -25.77
C SER A 112 -24.10 40.24 -25.72
N LEU A 113 -23.34 40.97 -24.92
CA LEU A 113 -21.93 40.69 -24.67
C LEU A 113 -21.64 40.85 -23.18
N GLY A 114 -21.16 39.78 -22.57
CA GLY A 114 -20.71 39.73 -21.19
C GLY A 114 -19.25 39.33 -21.12
N ILE A 115 -18.44 40.13 -20.43
CA ILE A 115 -17.04 39.84 -20.18
C ILE A 115 -16.69 40.05 -18.70
N THR A 116 -15.83 39.18 -18.20
CA THR A 116 -15.17 39.31 -16.90
C THR A 116 -13.68 39.37 -17.15
N VAL A 117 -13.02 40.43 -16.71
CA VAL A 117 -11.59 40.65 -16.93
C VAL A 117 -10.89 40.92 -15.61
N GLN A 118 -9.71 40.34 -15.44
CA GLN A 118 -8.86 40.52 -14.27
C GLN A 118 -7.46 40.92 -14.70
N LEU A 119 -6.86 41.82 -13.93
CA LEU A 119 -5.45 42.18 -14.01
C LEU A 119 -4.72 41.57 -12.83
N ILE A 120 -3.79 40.69 -13.12
CA ILE A 120 -2.94 40.01 -12.14
C ILE A 120 -1.58 40.70 -12.15
N ARG A 121 -1.08 41.04 -10.96
CA ARG A 121 0.30 41.48 -10.76
C ARG A 121 1.17 40.25 -10.50
N PRO A 122 2.11 39.90 -11.40
CA PRO A 122 2.91 38.68 -11.26
C PRO A 122 3.81 38.66 -10.01
N LYS A 123 4.16 39.84 -9.48
CA LYS A 123 5.05 40.01 -8.31
C LYS A 123 4.54 39.25 -7.07
N ASP A 124 3.33 39.55 -6.64
CA ASP A 124 2.67 39.01 -5.46
C ASP A 124 1.51 38.09 -5.83
N TYR A 125 1.25 37.91 -7.12
CA TYR A 125 0.11 37.16 -7.67
C TYR A 125 -1.23 37.72 -7.18
N SER A 126 -1.27 39.01 -6.84
CA SER A 126 -2.50 39.71 -6.46
C SER A 126 -3.30 40.13 -7.68
N ILE A 127 -4.63 40.06 -7.56
CA ILE A 127 -5.54 40.69 -8.51
C ILE A 127 -5.57 42.18 -8.16
N VAL A 128 -5.00 43.01 -9.04
CA VAL A 128 -4.94 44.47 -8.82
C VAL A 128 -6.19 45.18 -9.29
N TRP A 129 -6.95 44.54 -10.16
CA TRP A 129 -8.20 45.04 -10.70
C TRP A 129 -8.99 43.89 -11.30
N ALA A 130 -10.30 43.92 -11.14
CA ALA A 130 -11.23 43.02 -11.78
C ALA A 130 -12.51 43.78 -12.12
N LYS A 131 -13.08 43.50 -13.28
CA LYS A 131 -14.33 44.12 -13.73
C LYS A 131 -15.15 43.12 -14.53
N THR A 132 -16.44 43.12 -14.25
CA THR A 132 -17.46 42.44 -15.04
C THR A 132 -18.30 43.50 -15.74
N ILE A 133 -18.46 43.38 -17.04
CA ILE A 133 -19.31 44.26 -17.84
C ILE A 133 -20.19 43.39 -18.71
N VAL A 134 -21.48 43.69 -18.67
CA VAL A 134 -22.51 43.06 -19.50
C VAL A 134 -23.29 44.18 -20.14
N SER A 135 -23.56 44.07 -21.44
CA SER A 135 -24.48 44.96 -22.15
C SER A 135 -25.34 44.12 -23.09
N SER A 136 -26.62 44.47 -23.16
CA SER A 136 -27.63 43.77 -23.93
C SER A 136 -28.50 44.75 -24.70
N SER A 137 -28.78 44.44 -25.96
CA SER A 137 -29.71 45.19 -26.81
C SER A 137 -31.12 45.33 -26.21
N LYS A 138 -31.50 44.45 -25.27
CA LYS A 138 -32.79 44.53 -24.56
C LYS A 138 -32.82 45.57 -23.44
N GLU A 139 -31.66 45.98 -22.93
CA GLU A 139 -31.55 46.98 -21.86
C GLU A 139 -31.55 48.41 -22.44
N GLU A 140 -31.07 48.57 -23.69
CA GLU A 140 -31.11 49.84 -24.42
C GLU A 140 -32.42 50.03 -25.21
N VAL A 141 -33.56 50.13 -24.51
CA VAL A 141 -34.84 50.47 -25.16
C VAL A 141 -34.91 51.99 -25.34
N SER A 142 -34.66 52.46 -26.57
CA SER A 142 -34.94 53.85 -26.93
C SER A 142 -36.41 54.23 -26.72
N PHE A 143 -36.69 55.50 -26.41
CA PHE A 143 -38.06 56.02 -26.39
C PHE A 143 -38.73 55.70 -27.75
N LEU A 144 -39.88 55.00 -27.72
CA LEU A 144 -40.61 54.46 -28.87
C LEU A 144 -39.98 53.28 -29.64
N ALA A 145 -38.92 52.64 -29.12
CA ALA A 145 -38.24 51.49 -29.75
C ALA A 145 -37.72 51.75 -31.19
N LEU A 146 -37.45 53.01 -31.53
CA LEU A 146 -37.05 53.45 -32.87
C LEU A 146 -35.57 53.14 -33.20
N LYS A 147 -34.74 52.88 -32.18
CA LYS A 147 -33.33 52.53 -32.34
C LYS A 147 -33.11 51.05 -32.01
N LYS A 148 -32.75 50.25 -33.01
CA LYS A 148 -32.18 48.91 -32.80
C LYS A 148 -30.68 49.03 -32.59
N VAL A 149 -30.21 48.47 -31.49
CA VAL A 149 -28.79 48.49 -31.13
C VAL A 149 -28.13 47.26 -31.73
N ASP A 150 -27.16 47.49 -32.61
CA ASP A 150 -26.38 46.43 -33.24
C ASP A 150 -25.31 45.89 -32.27
N TYR A 151 -24.95 44.62 -32.44
CA TYR A 151 -23.87 43.95 -31.72
C TYR A 151 -22.54 44.73 -31.78
N HIS A 152 -22.28 45.41 -32.89
CA HIS A 152 -21.09 46.27 -33.03
C HIS A 152 -21.06 47.42 -32.02
N ILE A 153 -22.21 48.03 -31.73
CA ILE A 153 -22.34 49.12 -30.76
C ILE A 153 -22.14 48.59 -29.34
N ILE A 154 -22.83 47.49 -29.00
CA ILE A 154 -22.67 46.80 -27.70
C ILE A 154 -21.22 46.41 -27.46
N LYS A 155 -20.55 45.85 -28.46
CA LYS A 155 -19.14 45.46 -28.37
C LYS A 155 -18.23 46.65 -28.10
N TYR A 156 -18.44 47.77 -28.78
CA TYR A 156 -17.66 48.99 -28.55
C TYR A 156 -17.91 49.57 -27.15
N GLU A 157 -19.17 49.63 -26.72
CA GLU A 157 -19.58 50.12 -25.42
C GLU A 157 -18.95 49.32 -24.27
N VAL A 158 -19.01 47.99 -24.35
CA VAL A 158 -18.40 47.08 -23.36
C VAL A 158 -16.90 47.31 -23.25
N ILE A 159 -16.19 47.41 -24.38
CA ILE A 159 -14.73 47.63 -24.39
C ILE A 159 -14.38 49.03 -23.88
N HIS A 160 -15.13 50.05 -24.30
CA HIS A 160 -14.92 51.43 -23.86
C HIS A 160 -15.11 51.55 -22.34
N ASN A 161 -16.20 51.00 -21.80
CA ASN A 161 -16.48 50.98 -20.36
C ASN A 161 -15.43 50.19 -19.58
N LEU A 162 -14.90 49.11 -20.17
CA LEU A 162 -13.81 48.34 -19.58
C LEU A 162 -12.57 49.22 -19.41
N ILE A 163 -12.13 49.86 -20.49
CA ILE A 163 -10.90 50.65 -20.52
C ILE A 163 -11.00 51.89 -19.65
N ALA A 164 -12.16 52.57 -19.66
CA ALA A 164 -12.43 53.72 -18.80
C ALA A 164 -12.30 53.38 -17.30
N SER A 165 -12.54 52.11 -16.93
CA SER A 165 -12.45 51.66 -15.53
C SER A 165 -11.07 51.14 -15.11
N LEU A 166 -10.07 51.14 -16.00
CA LEU A 166 -8.74 50.62 -15.70
C LEU A 166 -7.93 51.57 -14.78
N PRO A 167 -7.16 51.02 -13.81
CA PRO A 167 -6.31 51.83 -12.96
C PRO A 167 -5.05 52.26 -13.73
N ILE A 168 -5.00 53.52 -14.17
CA ILE A 168 -3.95 54.08 -15.04
C ILE A 168 -2.54 54.13 -14.36
N ARG A 169 -2.43 53.82 -13.06
CA ARG A 169 -1.14 53.84 -12.33
C ARG A 169 -0.62 52.44 -12.05
N VAL A 170 0.20 51.93 -12.97
CA VAL A 170 0.88 50.64 -12.79
C VAL A 170 2.37 50.89 -12.65
N LYS A 171 2.89 50.82 -11.41
CA LYS A 171 4.33 50.88 -11.17
C LYS A 171 5.01 49.67 -11.81
N LYS A 172 6.16 49.89 -12.45
CA LYS A 172 7.01 48.84 -12.99
C LYS A 172 7.34 47.83 -11.88
N SER A 173 7.00 46.56 -12.12
CA SER A 173 7.37 45.46 -11.21
C SER A 173 8.82 45.07 -11.49
N ILE A 174 9.74 45.40 -10.57
CA ILE A 174 11.11 44.88 -10.58
C ILE A 174 11.00 43.39 -10.18
N TYR A 175 11.43 42.49 -11.06
CA TYR A 175 11.28 41.04 -10.86
C TYR A 175 11.99 40.56 -9.59
N GLU A 176 11.22 39.88 -8.74
CA GLU A 176 11.64 39.28 -7.48
C GLU A 176 12.38 37.93 -7.67
N PRO A 177 12.99 37.38 -6.60
CA PRO A 177 13.68 36.10 -6.63
C PRO A 177 12.86 34.96 -7.25
N PRO A 178 13.51 33.95 -7.86
CA PRO A 178 12.83 32.80 -8.45
C PRO A 178 11.94 32.08 -7.43
N GLU A 179 10.64 32.02 -7.73
CA GLU A 179 9.71 31.16 -7.01
C GLU A 179 9.94 29.70 -7.37
N VAL A 180 9.76 28.83 -6.37
CA VAL A 180 10.01 27.39 -6.45
C VAL A 180 8.86 26.63 -5.82
N GLN A 181 8.34 25.66 -6.56
CA GLN A 181 7.40 24.65 -6.10
C GLN A 181 7.99 23.26 -6.27
N ILE A 182 7.65 22.37 -5.33
CA ILE A 182 8.01 20.96 -5.40
C ILE A 182 6.90 20.24 -6.17
N SER A 183 7.21 19.77 -7.37
CA SER A 183 6.28 18.96 -8.18
C SER A 183 6.22 17.54 -7.63
N GLU A 184 7.38 16.96 -7.32
CA GLU A 184 7.51 15.59 -6.82
C GLU A 184 8.69 15.48 -5.84
N ALA A 185 8.51 14.73 -4.76
CA ALA A 185 9.58 14.38 -3.83
C ALA A 185 9.51 12.90 -3.46
N PHE A 186 10.58 12.17 -3.74
CA PHE A 186 10.71 10.75 -3.48
C PHE A 186 11.83 10.50 -2.49
N ILE A 187 11.52 9.75 -1.44
CA ILE A 187 12.52 9.16 -0.56
C ILE A 187 12.34 7.65 -0.54
N SER A 188 13.43 6.93 -0.81
CA SER A 188 13.43 5.48 -0.84
C SER A 188 14.72 4.90 -0.25
N PRO A 189 14.61 3.89 0.63
CA PRO A 189 13.39 3.43 1.30
C PRO A 189 12.92 4.42 2.40
N ARG A 190 11.63 4.42 2.74
CA ARG A 190 11.05 5.29 3.80
C ARG A 190 11.35 4.79 5.22
N ARG A 191 11.47 3.49 5.39
CA ARG A 191 11.94 2.84 6.62
C ARG A 191 13.17 2.03 6.28
N ILE A 192 14.21 2.14 7.09
CA ILE A 192 15.53 1.61 6.75
C ILE A 192 16.31 1.25 8.01
N LYS A 193 17.25 0.32 7.92
CA LYS A 193 18.23 0.11 8.99
C LYS A 193 19.32 1.17 8.96
N GLY A 194 19.99 1.32 10.10
CA GLY A 194 21.16 2.16 10.21
C GLY A 194 22.27 1.74 9.24
N ASN A 195 23.02 2.73 8.73
CA ASN A 195 24.09 2.59 7.74
C ASN A 195 23.70 2.12 6.34
N GLU A 196 22.44 1.78 6.09
CA GLU A 196 21.98 1.46 4.74
C GLU A 196 21.75 2.74 3.91
N LYS A 197 21.69 2.60 2.59
CA LYS A 197 21.63 3.71 1.65
C LYS A 197 20.21 4.24 1.51
N VAL A 198 19.99 5.49 1.87
CA VAL A 198 18.78 6.26 1.57
C VAL A 198 19.03 7.11 0.34
N THR A 199 18.04 7.19 -0.55
CA THR A 199 18.06 8.07 -1.72
C THR A 199 16.88 9.03 -1.68
N CYS A 200 17.16 10.31 -1.89
CA CYS A 200 16.17 11.37 -2.03
C CYS A 200 16.28 11.96 -3.43
N ALA A 201 15.13 12.09 -4.11
CA ALA A 201 15.01 12.67 -5.43
C ALA A 201 13.88 13.69 -5.43
N VAL A 202 14.12 14.89 -5.95
CA VAL A 202 13.14 15.98 -5.97
C VAL A 202 13.06 16.59 -7.36
N ARG A 203 11.82 16.80 -7.83
CA ARG A 203 11.50 17.56 -9.03
C ARG A 203 11.00 18.94 -8.62
N LEU A 204 11.57 19.98 -9.22
CA LEU A 204 11.25 21.37 -8.90
C LEU A 204 10.72 22.09 -10.13
N ASP A 205 9.63 22.82 -9.94
CA ASP A 205 9.13 23.81 -10.88
C ASP A 205 9.58 25.20 -10.44
N ILE A 206 10.35 25.85 -11.29
CA ILE A 206 11.03 27.10 -10.97
C ILE A 206 10.62 28.16 -11.99
N SER A 207 10.25 29.34 -11.51
CA SER A 207 9.82 30.47 -12.35
C SER A 207 10.98 31.26 -12.99
N GLY A 208 12.22 30.88 -12.68
CA GLY A 208 13.43 31.60 -13.06
C GLY A 208 14.63 30.70 -13.35
N PRO A 209 15.85 31.25 -13.32
CA PRO A 209 17.05 30.44 -13.56
C PRO A 209 17.13 29.32 -12.51
N PRO A 210 17.57 28.11 -12.90
CA PRO A 210 17.71 27.02 -11.95
C PRO A 210 18.77 27.37 -10.89
N PRO A 211 18.63 26.88 -9.65
CA PRO A 211 19.63 27.08 -8.62
C PRO A 211 20.95 26.46 -9.05
N LYS A 212 22.07 27.16 -8.78
CA LYS A 212 23.41 26.66 -9.08
C LYS A 212 23.76 25.51 -8.15
N GLU A 213 23.32 25.58 -6.90
CA GLU A 213 23.56 24.53 -5.92
C GLU A 213 22.29 24.16 -5.17
N VAL A 214 22.10 22.85 -4.99
CA VAL A 214 20.99 22.26 -4.24
C VAL A 214 21.57 21.33 -3.21
N TYR A 215 21.13 21.48 -1.97
CA TYR A 215 21.60 20.68 -0.85
C TYR A 215 20.44 20.07 -0.10
N PHE A 216 20.55 18.80 0.24
CA PHE A 216 19.67 18.16 1.21
C PHE A 216 20.31 18.18 2.59
N PHE A 217 19.50 18.47 3.60
CA PHE A 217 19.87 18.53 4.99
C PHE A 217 19.02 17.58 5.79
N TYR A 218 19.66 16.78 6.63
CA TYR A 218 19.00 16.12 7.73
C TYR A 218 19.86 16.32 8.97
N GLN A 219 19.24 16.86 10.03
CA GLN A 219 19.98 17.37 11.20
C GLN A 219 21.08 18.36 10.75
N ASP A 220 22.33 18.14 11.15
CA ASP A 220 23.50 18.99 10.82
C ASP A 220 24.26 18.55 9.57
N ARG A 221 23.80 17.49 8.88
CA ARG A 221 24.49 16.96 7.70
C ARG A 221 24.00 17.64 6.44
N LYS A 222 24.93 18.20 5.68
CA LYS A 222 24.71 18.84 4.38
C LYS A 222 25.18 17.94 3.25
N ILE A 223 24.30 17.62 2.30
CA ILE A 223 24.60 16.75 1.16
C ILE A 223 24.28 17.47 -0.13
N LYS A 224 25.27 17.60 -1.03
CA LYS A 224 25.07 18.21 -2.34
C LYS A 224 24.27 17.27 -3.25
N ALA A 225 23.19 17.76 -3.84
CA ALA A 225 22.40 17.03 -4.81
C ALA A 225 23.05 17.10 -6.19
N GLN A 226 22.97 16.00 -6.94
CA GLN A 226 23.35 15.91 -8.33
C GLN A 226 22.10 16.12 -9.19
N ARG A 227 22.21 16.97 -10.22
CA ARG A 227 21.12 17.18 -11.17
C ARG A 227 21.21 16.14 -12.27
N LYS A 228 20.13 15.37 -12.47
CA LYS A 228 19.93 14.45 -13.59
C LYS A 228 18.62 14.84 -14.28
N ASP A 229 18.72 15.40 -15.47
CA ASP A 229 17.61 15.97 -16.23
C ASP A 229 16.85 17.06 -15.43
N SER A 230 15.66 16.71 -14.96
CA SER A 230 14.74 17.54 -14.18
C SER A 230 14.68 17.14 -12.69
N LEU A 231 15.49 16.17 -12.27
CA LEU A 231 15.55 15.66 -10.91
C LEU A 231 16.85 16.06 -10.20
N TYR A 232 16.71 16.47 -8.95
CA TYR A 232 17.81 16.66 -8.01
C TYR A 232 17.89 15.45 -7.09
N ILE A 233 18.98 14.69 -7.18
CA ILE A 233 19.12 13.40 -6.50
C ILE A 233 20.33 13.43 -5.57
N ALA A 234 20.18 12.90 -4.37
CA ALA A 234 21.31 12.54 -3.53
C ALA A 234 21.05 11.25 -2.78
N SER A 235 22.13 10.56 -2.42
CA SER A 235 22.07 9.38 -1.57
C SER A 235 23.07 9.49 -0.43
N TRP A 236 22.71 8.94 0.72
CA TRP A 236 23.57 8.92 1.90
C TRP A 236 23.30 7.68 2.75
N LYS A 237 24.20 7.42 3.72
CA LYS A 237 24.00 6.35 4.70
C LYS A 237 23.11 6.83 5.84
N ALA A 238 22.08 6.06 6.15
CA ALA A 238 21.20 6.31 7.28
C ALA A 238 21.98 6.37 8.60
N PRO A 239 21.62 7.26 9.53
CA PRO A 239 22.23 7.33 10.84
C PRO A 239 22.04 6.01 11.62
N LYS A 240 22.96 5.72 12.54
CA LYS A 240 22.89 4.48 13.35
C LYS A 240 21.78 4.51 14.39
N LYS A 241 21.49 5.71 14.93
CA LYS A 241 20.49 5.89 15.98
C LYS A 241 19.08 5.70 15.40
N GLU A 242 18.27 4.89 16.06
CA GLU A 242 16.88 4.69 15.69
C GLU A 242 16.07 5.98 15.87
N GLY A 243 15.11 6.25 14.98
CA GLY A 243 14.26 7.42 15.09
C GLY A 243 13.74 7.94 13.76
N ARG A 244 12.98 9.04 13.84
CA ARG A 244 12.44 9.76 12.69
C ARG A 244 13.36 10.93 12.34
N TYR A 245 13.72 11.04 11.07
CA TYR A 245 14.65 12.04 10.56
C TYR A 245 13.99 12.87 9.48
N PHE A 246 13.95 14.19 9.71
CA PHE A 246 13.39 15.17 8.80
C PHE A 246 14.44 15.64 7.79
N ILE A 247 14.00 15.80 6.54
CA ILE A 247 14.83 16.26 5.44
C ILE A 247 14.32 17.62 4.98
N ASN A 248 15.24 18.58 4.97
CA ASN A 248 15.06 19.88 4.37
C ASN A 248 15.92 19.98 3.12
N MET A 249 15.55 20.87 2.22
CA MET A 249 16.31 21.24 1.04
C MET A 249 16.68 22.71 1.11
N GLU A 250 17.91 23.04 0.74
CA GLU A 250 18.36 24.40 0.54
C GLU A 250 18.73 24.61 -0.92
N LEU A 251 18.24 25.70 -1.48
CA LEU A 251 18.48 26.11 -2.85
C LEU A 251 19.30 27.40 -2.83
N TYR A 252 20.37 27.45 -3.62
CA TYR A 252 21.27 28.59 -3.66
C TYR A 252 21.40 29.18 -5.07
N TRP A 253 21.19 30.49 -5.17
CA TRP A 253 21.45 31.31 -6.35
C TRP A 253 22.51 32.35 -6.01
N PRO A 254 23.80 32.05 -6.23
CA PRO A 254 24.91 32.98 -5.98
C PRO A 254 24.72 34.33 -6.67
N ASP A 255 24.26 34.33 -7.93
CA ASP A 255 24.10 35.53 -8.75
C ASP A 255 23.04 36.49 -8.21
N LEU A 256 22.10 35.98 -7.39
CA LEU A 256 21.04 36.75 -6.76
C LEU A 256 21.25 36.92 -5.25
N GLY A 257 22.33 36.37 -4.68
CA GLY A 257 22.55 36.32 -3.24
C GLY A 257 21.45 35.58 -2.46
N LEU A 258 20.64 34.74 -3.13
CA LEU A 258 19.42 34.16 -2.56
C LEU A 258 19.65 32.74 -2.05
N LYS A 259 19.18 32.48 -0.81
CA LYS A 259 19.06 31.14 -0.22
C LYS A 259 17.60 30.87 0.16
N LYS A 260 17.06 29.73 -0.26
CA LYS A 260 15.70 29.29 0.11
C LYS A 260 15.77 27.92 0.77
N LYS A 261 15.20 27.79 1.98
CA LYS A 261 15.10 26.53 2.72
C LYS A 261 13.65 26.03 2.68
N ILE A 262 13.47 24.76 2.35
CA ILE A 262 12.16 24.13 2.14
C ILE A 262 12.14 22.77 2.83
N PHE A 263 11.08 22.47 3.59
CA PHE A 263 10.88 21.12 4.14
C PHE A 263 10.44 20.16 3.04
N LEU A 264 11.03 18.96 2.98
CA LEU A 264 10.71 17.95 1.96
C LEU A 264 9.84 16.82 2.53
N SER A 265 10.42 16.00 3.40
CA SER A 265 9.83 14.75 3.89
C SER A 265 10.65 14.25 5.08
N ASP A 266 10.22 13.14 5.68
CA ASP A 266 11.00 12.39 6.64
C ASP A 266 11.27 10.94 6.19
N PHE A 267 12.20 10.28 6.89
CA PHE A 267 12.40 8.83 6.86
C PHE A 267 12.61 8.31 8.28
N ARG A 268 12.37 7.01 8.49
CA ARG A 268 12.53 6.36 9.79
C ARG A 268 13.67 5.36 9.73
N VAL A 269 14.63 5.51 10.64
CA VAL A 269 15.59 4.46 10.94
C VAL A 269 14.95 3.54 11.97
N ASP A 270 14.93 2.25 11.66
CA ASP A 270 14.38 1.19 12.50
C ASP A 270 15.35 0.01 12.52
N ASN A 271 15.96 -0.26 13.66
CA ASN A 271 16.91 -1.35 13.84
C ASN A 271 16.34 -2.49 14.69
N THR A 272 15.08 -2.37 15.13
CA THR A 272 14.49 -3.26 16.11
C THR A 272 13.66 -4.32 15.41
N PRO A 273 14.00 -5.62 15.51
CA PRO A 273 13.20 -6.66 14.91
C PRO A 273 11.81 -6.80 15.53
N PRO A 274 10.80 -7.19 14.74
CA PRO A 274 9.48 -7.50 15.26
C PRO A 274 9.53 -8.58 16.33
N THR A 275 8.62 -8.49 17.30
CA THR A 275 8.46 -9.52 18.33
C THR A 275 7.34 -10.48 17.93
N LEU A 276 7.73 -11.58 17.28
CA LEU A 276 6.80 -12.56 16.70
C LEU A 276 6.60 -13.78 17.61
N GLY A 277 5.34 -14.09 17.89
CA GLY A 277 4.88 -15.35 18.47
C GLY A 277 4.00 -16.13 17.51
N LEU A 278 3.88 -17.44 17.72
CA LEU A 278 3.02 -18.32 16.94
C LEU A 278 2.17 -19.18 17.87
N LYS A 279 0.87 -18.89 17.94
CA LYS A 279 -0.09 -19.65 18.74
C LYS A 279 -0.74 -20.72 17.88
N LEU A 280 -0.78 -21.95 18.39
CA LEU A 280 -1.50 -23.04 17.75
C LEU A 280 -2.90 -23.22 18.35
N SER A 281 -3.84 -23.69 17.54
CA SER A 281 -5.17 -24.12 18.00
C SER A 281 -5.73 -25.24 17.12
N LYS A 282 -6.85 -25.85 17.56
CA LYS A 282 -7.49 -27.03 16.93
C LYS A 282 -6.64 -28.31 17.02
N GLY A 283 -6.13 -28.62 18.21
CA GLY A 283 -5.50 -29.90 18.54
C GLY A 283 -5.60 -30.19 20.04
N LYS A 284 -5.13 -31.37 20.47
CA LYS A 284 -5.03 -31.75 21.89
C LYS A 284 -3.57 -31.75 22.33
N ASN A 285 -3.29 -31.25 23.54
CA ASN A 285 -1.93 -31.22 24.06
C ASN A 285 -1.57 -32.60 24.64
N ILE A 286 -0.47 -33.19 24.15
CA ILE A 286 0.07 -34.48 24.55
C ILE A 286 1.55 -34.32 24.80
N ASN A 287 1.96 -34.50 26.06
CA ASN A 287 3.35 -34.36 26.52
C ASN A 287 3.99 -33.04 26.05
N GLY A 288 3.26 -31.93 26.14
CA GLY A 288 3.71 -30.60 25.74
C GLY A 288 3.65 -30.32 24.24
N LYS A 289 3.14 -31.25 23.41
CA LYS A 289 3.03 -31.10 21.96
C LYS A 289 1.57 -31.10 21.53
N LEU A 290 1.21 -30.18 20.63
CA LEU A 290 -0.16 -30.13 20.11
C LEU A 290 -0.33 -31.18 19.01
N ALA A 291 -1.16 -32.19 19.27
CA ALA A 291 -1.51 -33.26 18.35
C ALA A 291 -2.80 -32.99 17.58
N PHE A 292 -2.85 -33.32 16.29
CA PHE A 292 -4.02 -33.12 15.42
C PHE A 292 -4.08 -34.13 14.25
N ASN A 293 -5.27 -34.34 13.68
CA ASN A 293 -5.50 -35.30 12.59
C ASN A 293 -6.10 -34.73 11.29
N LYS A 294 -6.80 -33.59 11.35
CA LYS A 294 -7.47 -32.97 10.19
C LYS A 294 -6.78 -31.70 9.74
N TYR A 295 -6.72 -30.71 10.62
CA TYR A 295 -6.08 -29.43 10.37
C TYR A 295 -5.71 -28.76 11.68
N ILE A 296 -4.75 -27.84 11.59
CA ILE A 296 -4.31 -26.99 12.68
C ILE A 296 -4.34 -25.53 12.24
N TYR A 297 -4.67 -24.63 13.16
CA TYR A 297 -4.55 -23.19 12.92
C TYR A 297 -3.28 -22.66 13.58
N CYS A 298 -2.46 -21.97 12.78
CA CYS A 298 -1.27 -21.28 13.23
C CYS A 298 -1.57 -19.78 13.20
N ILE A 299 -1.72 -19.18 14.38
CA ILE A 299 -2.14 -17.79 14.57
C ILE A 299 -0.89 -16.98 14.93
N PRO A 300 -0.37 -16.16 14.02
CA PRO A 300 0.73 -15.26 14.35
C PRO A 300 0.28 -14.20 15.36
N LYS A 301 1.18 -13.82 16.25
CA LYS A 301 0.98 -12.73 17.21
C LYS A 301 2.19 -11.83 17.22
N LEU A 302 2.01 -10.56 16.86
CA LEU A 302 3.01 -9.52 17.07
C LEU A 302 2.73 -8.88 18.42
N LYS A 303 3.73 -8.80 19.32
CA LYS A 303 3.55 -8.13 20.62
C LYS A 303 3.30 -6.64 20.44
N HIS A 304 4.00 -6.04 19.48
CA HIS A 304 3.81 -4.67 19.04
C HIS A 304 3.32 -4.68 17.57
N PRO A 305 2.09 -4.25 17.28
CA PRO A 305 1.59 -4.22 15.91
C PRO A 305 2.44 -3.29 15.03
N GLU A 306 2.92 -3.82 13.92
CA GLU A 306 3.74 -3.09 12.95
C GLU A 306 3.52 -3.64 11.53
N PRO A 307 3.77 -2.83 10.49
CA PRO A 307 3.62 -3.27 9.11
C PRO A 307 4.72 -4.25 8.71
N ILE A 308 4.31 -5.39 8.16
CA ILE A 308 5.19 -6.43 7.63
C ILE A 308 5.31 -6.26 6.11
N ALA A 309 6.55 -6.28 5.60
CA ALA A 309 6.86 -6.20 4.18
C ALA A 309 6.69 -7.54 3.46
N ARG A 310 7.08 -8.63 4.12
CA ARG A 310 7.09 -9.99 3.59
C ARG A 310 7.02 -11.01 4.72
N TRP A 311 6.48 -12.18 4.45
CA TRP A 311 6.46 -13.30 5.37
C TRP A 311 6.74 -14.62 4.66
N LEU A 312 7.24 -15.58 5.44
CA LEU A 312 7.59 -16.93 5.00
C LEU A 312 7.07 -17.94 6.03
N PHE A 313 6.14 -18.77 5.60
CA PHE A 313 5.57 -19.86 6.38
C PHE A 313 6.10 -21.21 5.89
N GLU A 314 6.68 -21.99 6.80
CA GLU A 314 7.33 -23.26 6.49
C GLU A 314 6.82 -24.38 7.41
N VAL A 315 6.68 -25.58 6.85
CA VAL A 315 6.51 -26.81 7.61
C VAL A 315 7.67 -27.74 7.33
N ILE A 316 8.34 -28.17 8.39
CA ILE A 316 9.61 -28.89 8.34
C ILE A 316 9.42 -30.23 9.04
N ASP A 317 9.88 -31.31 8.44
CA ASP A 317 9.97 -32.60 9.11
C ASP A 317 11.03 -32.55 10.22
N LYS A 318 10.66 -32.91 11.45
CA LYS A 318 11.57 -32.85 12.59
C LYS A 318 12.76 -33.81 12.44
N LYS A 319 12.55 -34.99 11.82
CA LYS A 319 13.55 -36.06 11.67
C LYS A 319 14.49 -35.76 10.51
N SER A 320 13.95 -35.55 9.30
CA SER A 320 14.76 -35.33 8.11
C SER A 320 15.26 -33.89 7.93
N LYS A 321 14.71 -32.93 8.70
CA LYS A 321 14.95 -31.48 8.55
C LYS A 321 14.55 -30.91 7.19
N LYS A 322 13.85 -31.68 6.36
CA LYS A 322 13.39 -31.25 5.04
C LYS A 322 12.19 -30.31 5.16
N ILE A 323 12.18 -29.25 4.35
CA ILE A 323 11.03 -28.36 4.18
C ILE A 323 10.02 -29.07 3.28
N LEU A 324 8.82 -29.34 3.80
CA LEU A 324 7.76 -30.07 3.12
C LEU A 324 6.67 -29.15 2.57
N PHE A 325 6.46 -28.02 3.23
CA PHE A 325 5.56 -26.96 2.78
C PHE A 325 6.26 -25.62 2.95
N LYS A 326 6.15 -24.75 1.95
CA LYS A 326 6.70 -23.40 1.97
C LYS A 326 5.76 -22.45 1.26
N GLU A 327 5.41 -21.36 1.93
CA GLU A 327 4.70 -20.24 1.33
C GLU A 327 5.43 -18.94 1.65
N ASP A 328 5.73 -18.15 0.62
CA ASP A 328 6.59 -16.99 0.68
C ASP A 328 5.92 -15.84 -0.09
N ARG A 329 5.45 -14.83 0.62
CA ARG A 329 4.58 -13.80 0.06
C ARG A 329 4.95 -12.40 0.56
N PRO A 330 4.92 -11.38 -0.32
CA PRO A 330 4.99 -10.00 0.10
C PRO A 330 3.68 -9.55 0.77
N GLY A 331 3.75 -8.43 1.48
CA GLY A 331 2.60 -7.76 2.08
C GLY A 331 2.27 -8.21 3.49
N GLN A 332 1.06 -7.87 3.93
CA GLN A 332 0.64 -8.03 5.31
C GLN A 332 0.57 -9.49 5.74
N LEU A 333 0.87 -9.72 7.01
CA LEU A 333 0.83 -11.04 7.63
C LEU A 333 -0.63 -11.51 7.80
N PRO A 334 -0.99 -12.72 7.30
CA PRO A 334 -2.33 -13.27 7.47
C PRO A 334 -2.72 -13.45 8.94
N LYS A 335 -4.01 -13.27 9.26
CA LYS A 335 -4.53 -13.47 10.63
C LYS A 335 -4.38 -14.92 11.12
N LYS A 336 -4.33 -15.89 10.20
CA LYS A 336 -4.13 -17.32 10.49
C LYS A 336 -3.61 -18.06 9.27
N PHE A 337 -2.81 -19.08 9.52
CA PHE A 337 -2.45 -20.12 8.56
C PHE A 337 -3.21 -21.40 8.88
N VAL A 338 -3.60 -22.14 7.86
CA VAL A 338 -4.28 -23.43 8.02
C VAL A 338 -3.41 -24.51 7.38
N TRP A 339 -2.91 -25.43 8.19
CA TRP A 339 -2.18 -26.58 7.68
C TRP A 339 -2.98 -27.86 7.89
N ARG A 340 -3.08 -28.69 6.85
CA ARG A 340 -3.92 -29.91 6.82
C ARG A 340 -3.10 -31.20 6.80
N GLY A 341 -1.85 -31.15 7.25
CA GLY A 341 -0.94 -32.30 7.19
C GLY A 341 -0.54 -32.69 5.76
N LYS A 342 -0.52 -31.71 4.84
CA LYS A 342 -0.19 -31.93 3.42
C LYS A 342 1.07 -31.19 3.02
N ASP A 343 1.76 -31.70 2.01
CA ASP A 343 2.86 -31.01 1.34
C ASP A 343 2.36 -29.95 0.33
N ARG A 344 3.28 -29.36 -0.44
CA ARG A 344 2.97 -28.35 -1.47
C ARG A 344 2.14 -28.93 -2.63
N GLN A 345 2.32 -30.20 -2.96
CA GLN A 345 1.60 -30.89 -4.02
C GLN A 345 0.20 -31.34 -3.57
N GLY A 346 -0.12 -31.21 -2.29
CA GLY A 346 -1.40 -31.59 -1.71
C GLY A 346 -1.46 -33.05 -1.28
N TYR A 347 -0.33 -33.78 -1.35
CA TYR A 347 -0.20 -35.13 -0.83
C TYR A 347 -0.17 -35.11 0.69
N LEU A 348 -0.80 -36.12 1.28
CA LEU A 348 -0.82 -36.27 2.72
C LEU A 348 0.54 -36.72 3.22
N LEU A 349 1.03 -36.04 4.25
CA LEU A 349 2.28 -36.39 4.90
C LEU A 349 2.10 -37.56 5.87
N PRO A 350 3.15 -38.35 6.13
CA PRO A 350 3.10 -39.42 7.13
C PRO A 350 2.72 -38.92 8.53
N SER A 351 2.24 -39.83 9.39
CA SER A 351 2.06 -39.49 10.80
C SER A 351 3.43 -39.30 11.46
N GLY A 352 3.65 -38.18 12.16
CA GLY A 352 4.96 -37.83 12.71
C GLY A 352 5.05 -36.44 13.33
N LEU A 353 6.26 -36.08 13.76
CA LEU A 353 6.58 -34.78 14.35
C LEU A 353 7.02 -33.78 13.29
N TYR A 354 6.43 -32.60 13.34
CA TYR A 354 6.71 -31.51 12.41
C TYR A 354 7.00 -30.21 13.16
N VAL A 355 7.82 -29.36 12.56
CA VAL A 355 8.11 -28.01 13.03
C VAL A 355 7.43 -27.03 12.09
N ILE A 356 6.54 -26.21 12.65
CA ILE A 356 5.96 -25.08 11.93
C ILE A 356 6.83 -23.86 12.24
N ARG A 357 7.30 -23.18 11.20
CA ARG A 357 8.14 -21.99 11.31
C ARG A 357 7.51 -20.85 10.53
N LEU A 358 7.49 -19.68 11.15
CA LEU A 358 7.07 -18.43 10.54
C LEU A 358 8.22 -17.42 10.67
N LYS A 359 8.63 -16.86 9.53
CA LYS A 359 9.56 -15.73 9.45
C LYS A 359 8.83 -14.52 8.89
N VAL A 360 9.13 -13.34 9.40
CA VAL A 360 8.58 -12.06 8.91
C VAL A 360 9.69 -11.04 8.75
N TRP A 361 9.54 -10.16 7.77
CA TRP A 361 10.39 -9.00 7.52
C TRP A 361 9.54 -7.75 7.67
N ASP A 362 9.94 -6.82 8.53
CA ASP A 362 9.30 -5.51 8.61
C ASP A 362 9.63 -4.64 7.37
N LEU A 363 9.12 -3.41 7.34
CA LEU A 363 9.39 -2.45 6.25
C LEU A 363 10.85 -1.94 6.21
N ALA A 364 11.62 -2.06 7.29
CA ALA A 364 13.04 -1.72 7.34
C ALA A 364 13.94 -2.94 7.00
N GLY A 365 13.36 -4.13 6.84
CA GLY A 365 14.06 -5.38 6.59
C GLY A 365 14.55 -6.10 7.85
N ASN A 366 14.13 -5.71 9.06
CA ASN A 366 14.42 -6.49 10.27
C ASN A 366 13.63 -7.81 10.25
N ILE A 367 14.26 -8.87 10.76
CA ILE A 367 13.75 -10.24 10.62
C ILE A 367 13.35 -10.76 12.00
N ALA A 368 12.15 -11.30 12.09
CA ALA A 368 11.71 -12.07 13.25
C ALA A 368 11.30 -13.49 12.85
N GLN A 369 11.52 -14.43 13.75
CA GLN A 369 11.19 -15.84 13.54
C GLN A 369 10.51 -16.43 14.78
N ALA A 370 9.43 -17.17 14.56
CA ALA A 370 8.80 -18.02 15.54
C ALA A 370 8.71 -19.45 15.01
N GLN A 371 8.89 -20.44 15.88
CA GLN A 371 8.68 -21.84 15.51
C GLN A 371 8.08 -22.64 16.66
N THR A 372 7.35 -23.70 16.33
CA THR A 372 6.67 -24.57 17.28
C THR A 372 6.57 -25.99 16.74
N GLU A 373 6.49 -26.97 17.63
CA GLU A 373 6.39 -28.39 17.26
C GLU A 373 4.94 -28.87 17.32
N VAL A 374 4.58 -29.72 16.37
CA VAL A 374 3.25 -30.34 16.26
C VAL A 374 3.38 -31.82 15.96
N LEU A 375 2.42 -32.59 16.47
CA LEU A 375 2.31 -34.02 16.21
C LEU A 375 1.13 -34.25 15.26
N PHE A 376 1.42 -34.63 14.01
CA PHE A 376 0.38 -34.96 13.04
C PHE A 376 0.16 -36.48 13.05
N VAL A 377 -1.06 -36.93 13.33
CA VAL A 377 -1.40 -38.36 13.32
C VAL A 377 -2.76 -38.54 12.69
N ARG A 378 -2.83 -39.31 11.60
CA ARG A 378 -4.08 -39.63 10.91
C ARG A 378 -4.39 -41.11 10.88
N ASN A 379 -3.38 -41.95 11.09
CA ASN A 379 -3.55 -43.39 11.10
C ASN A 379 -4.43 -43.78 12.29
N PRO A 380 -5.42 -44.66 12.13
CA PRO A 380 -6.22 -45.14 13.24
C PRO A 380 -5.40 -46.05 14.17
N PRO A 381 -5.84 -46.26 15.42
CA PRO A 381 -5.19 -47.20 16.33
C PRO A 381 -5.23 -48.63 15.74
N GLN A 382 -4.11 -49.32 15.83
CA GLN A 382 -3.96 -50.70 15.36
C GLN A 382 -4.03 -51.66 16.55
N ILE A 383 -5.09 -52.47 16.59
CA ILE A 383 -5.39 -53.41 17.65
C ILE A 383 -5.53 -54.79 17.04
N ASN A 384 -4.80 -55.76 17.59
CA ASN A 384 -4.87 -57.16 17.21
C ASN A 384 -5.55 -57.94 18.34
N LEU A 385 -6.47 -58.83 17.97
CA LEU A 385 -7.17 -59.71 18.90
C LEU A 385 -6.59 -61.11 18.79
N LEU A 386 -6.25 -61.72 19.92
CA LEU A 386 -5.89 -63.13 20.01
C LEU A 386 -6.93 -63.86 20.86
N ALA A 387 -7.52 -64.92 20.32
CA ALA A 387 -8.49 -65.76 21.00
C ALA A 387 -7.86 -67.12 21.33
N GLU A 388 -7.88 -67.48 22.61
CA GLU A 388 -7.39 -68.75 23.13
C GLU A 388 -8.56 -69.53 23.72
N LYS A 389 -8.82 -70.74 23.20
CA LYS A 389 -9.81 -71.65 23.80
C LYS A 389 -9.19 -72.29 25.05
N ARG A 390 -9.87 -72.20 26.19
CA ARG A 390 -9.52 -72.90 27.43
C ARG A 390 -10.41 -74.12 27.62
N SER A 391 -9.97 -75.10 28.41
CA SER A 391 -10.83 -76.20 28.87
C SER A 391 -12.05 -75.62 29.60
N ASP A 392 -13.24 -76.22 29.42
CA ASP A 392 -14.54 -75.79 29.96
C ASP A 392 -15.32 -74.72 29.13
N ASP A 393 -15.26 -74.78 27.79
CA ASP A 393 -16.03 -73.91 26.87
C ASP A 393 -15.86 -72.39 27.08
N LYS A 394 -14.74 -72.00 27.71
CA LYS A 394 -14.35 -70.60 27.93
C LYS A 394 -13.34 -70.16 26.89
N ILE A 395 -13.51 -68.95 26.37
CA ILE A 395 -12.57 -68.30 25.46
C ILE A 395 -11.95 -67.11 26.17
N LEU A 396 -10.62 -67.05 26.16
CA LEU A 396 -9.85 -65.88 26.59
C LEU A 396 -9.48 -65.05 25.37
N LEU A 397 -9.94 -63.81 25.34
CA LEU A 397 -9.52 -62.80 24.38
C LEU A 397 -8.44 -61.91 24.98
N LYS A 398 -7.33 -61.77 24.25
CA LYS A 398 -6.25 -60.85 24.57
C LYS A 398 -6.21 -59.75 23.52
N LEU A 399 -6.36 -58.51 23.96
CA LEU A 399 -6.18 -57.30 23.16
C LEU A 399 -4.69 -56.93 23.14
N ASN A 400 -4.06 -57.04 21.96
CA ASN A 400 -2.70 -56.57 21.74
C ASN A 400 -2.71 -55.23 21.03
N PHE A 401 -2.22 -54.20 21.73
CA PHE A 401 -2.10 -52.85 21.19
C PHE A 401 -0.72 -52.71 20.51
N SER A 402 -0.71 -52.44 19.21
CA SER A 402 0.55 -52.05 18.55
C SER A 402 1.00 -50.67 19.03
N LYS A 403 2.28 -50.31 18.80
CA LYS A 403 2.86 -49.02 19.21
C LYS A 403 2.23 -47.87 18.41
N HIS A 404 1.05 -47.43 18.82
CA HIS A 404 0.36 -46.28 18.26
C HIS A 404 0.99 -44.98 18.80
N LEU A 405 1.10 -43.94 17.97
CA LEU A 405 1.74 -42.67 18.34
C LEU A 405 0.95 -41.87 19.39
N LEU A 406 -0.33 -42.22 19.56
CA LEU A 406 -1.24 -41.54 20.49
C LEU A 406 -1.85 -42.55 21.46
N PRO A 407 -2.20 -42.11 22.68
CA PRO A 407 -3.03 -42.89 23.59
C PRO A 407 -4.39 -43.23 22.96
N ILE A 408 -4.87 -44.45 23.23
CA ILE A 408 -6.23 -44.86 22.90
C ILE A 408 -7.16 -44.28 23.97
N ASP A 409 -8.23 -43.63 23.53
CA ASP A 409 -9.23 -42.97 24.38
C ASP A 409 -10.33 -43.95 24.80
N TYR A 410 -10.79 -44.77 23.84
CA TYR A 410 -11.93 -45.66 24.02
C TYR A 410 -11.89 -46.87 23.09
N ILE A 411 -12.35 -48.02 23.61
CA ILE A 411 -12.57 -49.25 22.86
C ILE A 411 -13.96 -49.84 23.14
N ARG A 412 -14.73 -49.93 22.05
CA ARG A 412 -15.89 -50.77 21.71
C ARG A 412 -15.58 -52.21 21.35
N LEU A 413 -15.84 -53.23 22.16
CA LEU A 413 -15.80 -54.62 21.68
C LEU A 413 -17.15 -55.33 21.90
N GLU A 414 -17.72 -55.84 20.82
CA GLU A 414 -18.93 -56.67 20.83
C GLU A 414 -18.61 -58.03 20.22
N ILE A 415 -19.12 -59.09 20.83
CA ILE A 415 -18.91 -60.48 20.40
C ILE A 415 -20.27 -61.11 20.16
N TRP A 416 -20.44 -61.71 18.99
CA TRP A 416 -21.68 -62.24 18.48
C TRP A 416 -21.49 -63.73 18.12
N ASP A 417 -22.54 -64.53 18.27
CA ASP A 417 -22.59 -65.88 17.70
C ASP A 417 -23.03 -65.85 16.22
N ASP A 418 -23.12 -67.03 15.60
CA ASP A 418 -23.59 -67.21 14.22
C ASP A 418 -25.10 -67.02 14.05
N GLU A 419 -25.87 -67.09 15.13
CA GLU A 419 -27.31 -66.85 15.18
C GLU A 419 -27.67 -65.36 15.36
N GLY A 420 -26.67 -64.52 15.66
CA GLY A 420 -26.82 -63.08 15.85
C GLY A 420 -27.08 -62.64 17.29
N ASN A 421 -26.96 -63.53 18.27
CA ASN A 421 -27.06 -63.19 19.69
C ASN A 421 -25.74 -62.57 20.19
N LEU A 422 -25.86 -61.53 21.02
CA LEU A 422 -24.72 -60.86 21.65
C LEU A 422 -24.20 -61.70 22.83
N LEU A 423 -23.01 -62.29 22.67
CA LEU A 423 -22.35 -63.09 23.70
C LEU A 423 -21.68 -62.22 24.76
N LYS A 424 -21.08 -61.10 24.35
CA LYS A 424 -20.38 -60.18 25.26
C LYS A 424 -20.24 -58.80 24.66
N GLU A 425 -20.40 -57.78 25.50
CA GLU A 425 -20.00 -56.40 25.22
C GLU A 425 -18.98 -55.94 26.25
N VAL A 426 -17.92 -55.27 25.79
CA VAL A 426 -16.88 -54.68 26.63
C VAL A 426 -16.59 -53.26 26.16
N ASN A 427 -16.73 -52.32 27.08
CA ASN A 427 -16.35 -50.93 26.92
C ASN A 427 -15.09 -50.67 27.77
N ILE A 428 -13.98 -50.28 27.13
CA ILE A 428 -12.71 -49.99 27.81
C ILE A 428 -12.35 -48.52 27.58
N ASN A 429 -12.20 -47.79 28.69
CA ASN A 429 -11.69 -46.43 28.67
C ASN A 429 -10.15 -46.43 28.65
N GLY A 430 -9.54 -45.36 28.16
CA GLY A 430 -8.09 -45.25 28.01
C GLY A 430 -7.26 -45.59 29.27
N GLU A 431 -7.73 -45.21 30.45
CA GLU A 431 -7.04 -45.47 31.73
C GLU A 431 -7.07 -46.95 32.15
N ASP A 432 -8.06 -47.70 31.67
CA ASP A 432 -8.29 -49.11 32.04
C ASP A 432 -7.70 -50.10 31.03
N LEU A 433 -7.05 -49.62 29.96
CA LEU A 433 -6.57 -50.47 28.85
C LEU A 433 -5.70 -51.64 29.33
N GLU A 434 -4.74 -51.37 30.22
CA GLU A 434 -3.85 -52.42 30.73
C GLU A 434 -4.54 -53.42 31.66
N LYS A 435 -5.56 -52.96 32.40
CA LYS A 435 -6.31 -53.78 33.37
C LYS A 435 -7.35 -54.67 32.67
N LYS A 436 -7.98 -54.17 31.61
CA LYS A 436 -9.11 -54.83 30.91
C LYS A 436 -8.74 -55.44 29.56
N LYS A 437 -7.45 -55.56 29.22
CA LYS A 437 -6.98 -56.17 27.96
C LYS A 437 -7.28 -57.67 27.82
N ASN A 438 -7.55 -58.35 28.93
CA ASN A 438 -7.88 -59.77 28.98
C ASN A 438 -9.37 -59.95 29.27
N ILE A 439 -10.11 -60.55 28.35
CA ILE A 439 -11.57 -60.69 28.43
C ILE A 439 -11.91 -62.17 28.39
N LEU A 440 -12.60 -62.66 29.42
CA LEU A 440 -13.07 -64.04 29.51
C LEU A 440 -14.58 -64.10 29.27
N PHE A 441 -15.02 -65.02 28.42
CA PHE A 441 -16.45 -65.29 28.18
C PHE A 441 -16.67 -66.78 27.85
N GLN A 442 -17.91 -67.25 28.02
CA GLN A 442 -18.30 -68.66 27.85
C GLN A 442 -19.16 -68.83 26.60
N VAL A 443 -18.94 -69.91 25.85
CA VAL A 443 -19.64 -70.21 24.60
C VAL A 443 -20.28 -71.59 24.69
N LYS A 444 -21.62 -71.66 24.78
CA LYS A 444 -22.30 -72.91 25.10
C LYS A 444 -22.57 -73.83 23.89
N LYS A 445 -22.59 -73.34 22.63
CA LYS A 445 -22.87 -74.14 21.41
C LYS A 445 -22.77 -73.36 20.08
N SER A 446 -21.72 -72.56 19.85
CA SER A 446 -21.57 -71.76 18.61
C SER A 446 -20.58 -72.40 17.63
N LYS A 447 -20.94 -72.55 16.34
CA LYS A 447 -20.00 -73.05 15.32
C LYS A 447 -19.01 -71.97 14.89
N SER A 448 -19.46 -70.72 14.83
CA SER A 448 -18.64 -69.56 14.49
C SER A 448 -18.92 -68.42 15.46
N ILE A 449 -17.91 -67.58 15.68
CA ILE A 449 -18.00 -66.41 16.57
C ILE A 449 -17.52 -65.22 15.75
N PHE A 450 -18.24 -64.11 15.86
CA PHE A 450 -17.90 -62.86 15.20
C PHE A 450 -17.61 -61.78 16.23
N TYR A 451 -16.76 -60.82 15.88
CA TYR A 451 -16.53 -59.64 16.70
C TYR A 451 -16.68 -58.35 15.90
N SER A 452 -17.15 -57.33 16.60
CA SER A 452 -17.18 -55.95 16.14
C SER A 452 -16.34 -55.10 17.10
N LEU A 453 -15.35 -54.39 16.57
CA LEU A 453 -14.40 -53.57 17.33
C LEU A 453 -14.44 -52.13 16.83
N GLU A 454 -14.78 -51.19 17.71
CA GLU A 454 -14.54 -49.75 17.51
C GLU A 454 -13.44 -49.28 18.46
N ALA A 455 -12.34 -48.77 17.93
CA ALA A 455 -11.29 -48.15 18.74
C ALA A 455 -11.07 -46.70 18.32
N ARG A 456 -10.89 -45.82 19.29
CA ARG A 456 -10.72 -44.37 19.06
C ARG A 456 -9.52 -43.85 19.82
N ASP A 457 -8.68 -43.07 19.16
CA ASP A 457 -7.61 -42.33 19.82
C ASP A 457 -8.11 -41.01 20.41
N ILE A 458 -7.27 -40.40 21.25
CA ILE A 458 -7.55 -39.12 21.90
C ILE A 458 -7.88 -37.97 20.95
N ILE A 459 -7.44 -37.98 19.69
CA ILE A 459 -7.74 -36.91 18.71
C ILE A 459 -8.87 -37.32 17.74
N GLY A 460 -9.51 -38.46 17.97
CA GLY A 460 -10.68 -38.95 17.26
C GLY A 460 -10.40 -39.77 16.00
N ASN A 461 -9.19 -40.25 15.75
CA ASN A 461 -8.96 -41.27 14.72
C ASN A 461 -9.61 -42.57 15.17
N LYS A 462 -10.41 -43.19 14.29
CA LYS A 462 -11.21 -44.37 14.62
C LYS A 462 -10.83 -45.55 13.75
N LYS A 463 -10.72 -46.72 14.36
CA LYS A 463 -10.71 -48.02 13.69
C LYS A 463 -12.06 -48.68 13.94
N ILE A 464 -12.75 -49.10 12.89
CA ILE A 464 -13.98 -49.86 12.99
C ILE A 464 -13.77 -51.18 12.24
N ILE A 465 -14.05 -52.28 12.91
CA ILE A 465 -14.13 -53.64 12.37
C ILE A 465 -15.53 -54.13 12.72
N LYS A 466 -16.26 -54.66 11.75
CA LYS A 466 -17.62 -55.18 11.96
C LYS A 466 -17.70 -56.62 11.51
N ASN A 467 -18.35 -57.45 12.32
CA ASN A 467 -18.72 -58.83 12.00
C ASN A 467 -17.54 -59.65 11.44
N PHE A 468 -16.37 -59.55 12.07
CA PHE A 468 -15.18 -60.27 11.63
C PHE A 468 -15.09 -61.62 12.36
N PRO A 469 -14.81 -62.74 11.66
CA PRO A 469 -14.75 -64.05 12.28
C PRO A 469 -13.58 -64.14 13.27
N LEU A 470 -13.84 -64.72 14.44
CA LEU A 470 -12.86 -64.92 15.48
C LEU A 470 -12.19 -66.30 15.30
N SER A 471 -10.94 -66.30 14.81
CA SER A 471 -10.14 -67.53 14.72
C SER A 471 -9.55 -67.89 16.09
N THR A 472 -9.96 -69.03 16.66
CA THR A 472 -9.42 -69.52 17.94
C THR A 472 -8.16 -70.34 17.74
N VAL A 473 -7.10 -70.05 18.50
CA VAL A 473 -5.93 -70.93 18.58
C VAL A 473 -6.20 -72.01 19.62
N LEU A 474 -6.15 -73.28 19.22
CA LEU A 474 -6.25 -74.43 20.11
C LEU A 474 -4.90 -74.64 20.81
N ILE A 475 -4.83 -74.31 22.10
CA ILE A 475 -3.71 -74.73 22.95
C ILE A 475 -4.07 -76.11 23.49
N GLN A 476 -3.57 -77.16 22.84
CA GLN A 476 -3.44 -78.45 23.51
C GLN A 476 -2.45 -78.26 24.67
N ALA A 477 -2.94 -78.46 25.89
CA ALA A 477 -2.13 -78.41 27.10
C ALA A 477 -0.99 -79.43 26.99
N LYS A 478 0.22 -78.97 26.69
CA LYS A 478 1.44 -79.76 26.90
C LYS A 478 1.63 -79.87 28.41
N LYS A 479 1.32 -81.04 28.96
CA LYS A 479 1.83 -81.51 30.25
C LYS A 479 3.33 -81.24 30.31
N GLU A 480 3.74 -80.66 31.43
CA GLU A 480 5.13 -80.52 31.83
C GLU A 480 5.89 -81.83 31.62
N ASN A 481 6.93 -81.79 30.81
CA ASN A 481 8.05 -82.69 30.96
C ASN A 481 9.30 -81.83 31.10
N LYS A 482 9.79 -81.72 32.34
CA LYS A 482 11.14 -81.30 32.68
C LYS A 482 12.13 -82.00 31.74
N LYS A 483 12.83 -81.25 30.89
CA LYS A 483 14.08 -81.70 30.29
C LYS A 483 15.15 -80.64 30.53
N LYS A 484 15.95 -80.97 31.54
CA LYS A 484 17.35 -80.61 31.83
C LYS A 484 17.98 -79.60 30.86
N GLU A 485 18.46 -78.51 31.47
CA GLU A 485 19.61 -77.76 31.00
C GLU A 485 20.71 -78.73 30.53
N LYS A 486 21.16 -78.54 29.30
CA LYS A 486 22.50 -78.91 28.89
C LYS A 486 23.17 -77.63 28.43
N GLU A 487 24.23 -77.29 29.14
CA GLU A 487 25.27 -76.36 28.77
C GLU A 487 25.69 -76.61 27.32
N ASN A 488 25.69 -75.56 26.51
CA ASN A 488 26.50 -75.52 25.29
C ASN A 488 27.61 -74.50 25.52
N ILE A 489 28.70 -75.08 26.01
CA ILE A 489 30.10 -74.85 25.67
C ILE A 489 30.27 -73.88 24.49
N TRP A 490 30.89 -72.73 24.78
CA TRP A 490 31.54 -71.88 23.80
C TRP A 490 32.82 -72.57 23.32
N ILE A 491 33.00 -72.66 22.00
CA ILE A 491 34.31 -72.84 21.38
C ILE A 491 34.51 -71.63 20.48
N GLU A 492 35.53 -70.84 20.84
CA GLU A 492 36.13 -69.80 20.01
C GLU A 492 37.03 -70.41 18.92
N ASP A 493 37.33 -69.57 17.93
CA ASP A 493 38.39 -69.68 16.91
C ASP A 493 38.03 -70.38 15.58
N PHE A 494 37.80 -69.60 14.51
CA PHE A 494 38.84 -68.98 13.67
C PHE A 494 38.25 -67.97 12.67
#